data_AF-W0BEN0-F1
#
_entry.id   AF-W0BEN0-F1
#
_cell.length_a   1.000
_cell.length_b   1.000
_cell.length_c   1.000
_cell.angle_alpha   90.00
_cell.angle_beta   90.00
_cell.angle_gamma   90.00
#
_symmetry.space_group_name_H-M   'P 1'
#
loop_
_entity.id
_entity.type
_entity.pdbx_description
1 polymer ?
#
loop_
_entity_poly.entity_id
_entity_poly.type
_entity_poly.pdbx_seq_one_letter_code
_entity_poly.pdbx_strand_id
1 'polypeptide(L)'
;MTDNTNSLERWINDIAMLIEQSKHLDPEHYAHFLQEPELALQLVDLIDALDEAAAEDDRAYYSACIFALEICIAQLQSAIEADNKLAAKRLKELMSHMAAAIDAGKHSLSFWLPALNAFYEVHVELSEELKAAYFNLANEDDALAPEDTISHLNSIRDLIEELSDLSVFDIAENFFAQSYAMPADFFADLVIDLYSIQEGQDIALLHLLHPKEEVRAMVVATLEVIIDKITLNSMSLSRLQAIKHWYPPSYHEQFDRWIKNNVKRGLVSRRK
;
A
#
# COMPACT_ATOMS: atom_id res chain seq x y z
N MET A 1 -35.83 3.87 2.08
CA MET A 1 -34.43 3.43 2.15
C MET A 1 -34.14 2.18 1.32
N THR A 2 -35.15 1.47 0.77
CA THR A 2 -34.97 0.24 -0.02
C THR A 2 -34.78 0.44 -1.54
N ASP A 3 -35.19 1.58 -2.12
CA ASP A 3 -35.07 1.80 -3.58
C ASP A 3 -33.64 2.19 -4.05
N ASN A 4 -32.84 2.86 -3.21
CA ASN A 4 -31.48 3.25 -3.56
C ASN A 4 -30.50 2.07 -3.52
N THR A 5 -30.60 1.17 -2.52
CA THR A 5 -29.72 -0.01 -2.42
C THR A 5 -29.87 -0.95 -3.61
N ASN A 6 -31.12 -1.20 -4.04
CA ASN A 6 -31.40 -1.99 -5.24
C ASN A 6 -30.88 -1.35 -6.54
N SER A 7 -30.74 -0.02 -6.57
CA SER A 7 -30.20 0.70 -7.72
C SER A 7 -28.67 0.68 -7.73
N LEU A 8 -28.04 0.83 -6.56
CA LEU A 8 -26.59 0.75 -6.40
C LEU A 8 -26.04 -0.63 -6.79
N GLU A 9 -26.61 -1.71 -6.24
CA GLU A 9 -26.20 -3.06 -6.59
C GLU A 9 -26.33 -3.33 -8.08
N ARG A 10 -27.37 -2.79 -8.72
CA ARG A 10 -27.55 -2.90 -10.17
C ARG A 10 -26.45 -2.18 -10.95
N TRP A 11 -26.11 -0.94 -10.56
CA TRP A 11 -25.03 -0.19 -11.21
C TRP A 11 -23.68 -0.88 -11.07
N ILE A 12 -23.39 -1.43 -9.89
CA ILE A 12 -22.17 -2.21 -9.66
C ILE A 12 -22.14 -3.49 -10.49
N ASN A 13 -23.25 -4.22 -10.58
CA ASN A 13 -23.36 -5.39 -11.45
C ASN A 13 -23.14 -5.04 -12.93
N ASP A 14 -23.67 -3.91 -13.39
CA ASP A 14 -23.47 -3.45 -14.77
C ASP A 14 -21.98 -3.14 -15.04
N ILE A 15 -21.28 -2.50 -14.10
CA ILE A 15 -19.82 -2.26 -14.19
C ILE A 15 -19.05 -3.58 -14.12
N ALA A 16 -19.41 -4.49 -13.20
CA ALA A 16 -18.76 -5.78 -13.02
C ALA A 16 -18.82 -6.63 -14.30
N MET A 17 -19.99 -6.70 -14.96
CA MET A 17 -20.13 -7.39 -16.25
C MET A 17 -19.20 -6.81 -17.34
N LEU A 18 -18.98 -5.50 -17.34
CA LEU A 18 -18.09 -4.85 -18.31
C LEU A 18 -16.61 -5.14 -18.00
N ILE A 19 -16.22 -5.13 -16.72
CA ILE A 19 -14.88 -5.51 -16.27
C ILE A 19 -14.60 -6.97 -16.64
N GLU A 20 -15.52 -7.89 -16.34
CA GLU A 20 -15.39 -9.32 -16.65
C GLU A 20 -15.22 -9.55 -18.16
N GLN A 21 -15.94 -8.78 -18.98
CA GLN A 21 -15.84 -8.85 -20.44
C GLN A 21 -14.64 -8.07 -21.00
N SER A 22 -13.82 -7.45 -20.15
CA SER A 22 -12.71 -6.57 -20.51
C SER A 22 -13.14 -5.49 -21.53
N LYS A 23 -14.36 -4.97 -21.33
CA LYS A 23 -14.96 -3.90 -22.14
C LYS A 23 -14.65 -2.55 -21.55
N HIS A 24 -14.66 -1.54 -22.41
CA HIS A 24 -14.45 -0.16 -21.98
C HIS A 24 -15.64 0.34 -21.15
N LEU A 25 -15.36 1.03 -20.04
CA LEU A 25 -16.35 1.72 -19.23
C LEU A 25 -16.56 3.14 -19.78
N ASP A 26 -17.66 3.36 -20.48
CA ASP A 26 -18.05 4.71 -20.90
C ASP A 26 -18.55 5.54 -19.69
N PRO A 27 -18.44 6.89 -19.74
CA PRO A 27 -18.88 7.79 -18.66
C PRO A 27 -20.31 7.60 -18.17
N GLU A 28 -21.20 7.10 -19.03
CA GLU A 28 -22.59 6.82 -18.68
C GLU A 28 -22.71 5.74 -17.59
N HIS A 29 -21.77 4.78 -17.55
CA HIS A 29 -21.79 3.66 -16.60
C HIS A 29 -21.44 4.09 -15.17
N TYR A 30 -20.69 5.19 -15.00
CA TYR A 30 -20.26 5.68 -13.69
C TYR A 30 -20.73 7.12 -13.39
N ALA A 31 -21.61 7.68 -14.22
CA ALA A 31 -22.14 9.02 -14.06
C ALA A 31 -22.84 9.24 -12.70
N HIS A 32 -23.46 8.20 -12.15
CA HIS A 32 -24.12 8.25 -10.84
C HIS A 32 -23.13 8.53 -9.71
N PHE A 33 -21.96 7.88 -9.72
CA PHE A 33 -20.89 8.10 -8.74
C PHE A 33 -20.25 9.49 -8.88
N LEU A 34 -20.28 10.06 -10.09
CA LEU A 34 -19.85 11.44 -10.31
C LEU A 34 -20.81 12.46 -9.70
N GLN A 35 -22.11 12.20 -9.78
CA GLN A 35 -23.16 13.13 -9.37
C GLN A 35 -23.54 13.02 -7.89
N GLU A 36 -23.46 11.80 -7.34
CA GLU A 36 -23.86 11.45 -5.96
C GLU A 36 -22.71 10.74 -5.24
N PRO A 37 -21.57 11.41 -4.96
CA PRO A 37 -20.42 10.78 -4.34
C PRO A 37 -20.68 10.30 -2.90
N GLU A 38 -21.79 10.68 -2.27
CA GLU A 38 -22.27 10.11 -1.01
C GLU A 38 -22.59 8.60 -1.08
N LEU A 39 -22.74 8.05 -2.29
CA LEU A 39 -22.89 6.60 -2.50
C LEU A 39 -21.69 5.81 -1.96
N ALA A 40 -20.52 6.46 -1.78
CA ALA A 40 -19.34 5.87 -1.15
C ALA A 40 -19.62 5.17 0.19
N LEU A 41 -20.53 5.71 1.02
CA LEU A 41 -20.88 5.08 2.30
C LEU A 41 -21.55 3.72 2.10
N GLN A 42 -22.47 3.64 1.14
CA GLN A 42 -23.15 2.38 0.81
C GLN A 42 -22.21 1.41 0.08
N LEU A 43 -21.23 1.92 -0.67
CA LEU A 43 -20.19 1.09 -1.28
C LEU A 43 -19.33 0.40 -0.22
N VAL A 44 -18.96 1.10 0.86
CA VAL A 44 -18.26 0.47 2.01
C VAL A 44 -19.11 -0.63 2.63
N ASP A 45 -20.42 -0.41 2.81
CA ASP A 45 -21.33 -1.46 3.32
C ASP A 45 -21.39 -2.66 2.38
N LEU A 46 -21.43 -2.44 1.06
CA LEU A 46 -21.44 -3.52 0.07
C LEU A 46 -20.11 -4.30 0.09
N ILE A 47 -18.97 -3.62 0.14
CA ILE A 47 -17.65 -4.24 0.22
C ILE A 47 -17.54 -5.07 1.50
N ASP A 48 -17.92 -4.49 2.65
CA ASP A 48 -17.89 -5.20 3.92
C ASP A 48 -18.84 -6.40 3.93
N ALA A 49 -19.98 -6.33 3.24
CA ALA A 49 -20.95 -7.43 3.16
C ALA A 49 -20.47 -8.63 2.35
N LEU A 50 -19.48 -8.48 1.46
CA LEU A 50 -18.91 -9.58 0.68
C LEU A 50 -18.32 -10.67 1.59
N ASP A 51 -18.08 -11.84 1.01
CA ASP A 51 -17.34 -12.92 1.65
C ASP A 51 -15.95 -12.97 1.02
N GLU A 52 -14.89 -12.72 1.81
CA GLU A 52 -13.51 -12.67 1.33
C GLU A 52 -13.11 -13.96 0.59
N ALA A 53 -13.55 -15.12 1.10
CA ALA A 53 -13.26 -16.40 0.47
C ALA A 53 -13.99 -16.61 -0.88
N ALA A 54 -15.13 -15.93 -1.07
CA ALA A 54 -15.88 -15.95 -2.32
C ALA A 54 -15.54 -14.77 -3.26
N ALA A 55 -14.84 -13.75 -2.76
CA ALA A 55 -14.39 -12.61 -3.55
C ALA A 55 -13.35 -13.02 -4.61
N GLU A 56 -12.67 -14.16 -4.43
CA GLU A 56 -11.84 -14.75 -5.49
C GLU A 56 -12.66 -15.26 -6.69
N ASP A 57 -13.90 -15.70 -6.47
CA ASP A 57 -14.84 -16.14 -7.52
C ASP A 57 -15.63 -14.95 -8.11
N ASP A 58 -15.85 -13.88 -7.34
CA ASP A 58 -16.57 -12.67 -7.76
C ASP A 58 -15.66 -11.42 -7.85
N ARG A 59 -14.43 -11.61 -8.36
CA ARG A 59 -13.42 -10.55 -8.50
C ARG A 59 -13.94 -9.34 -9.27
N ALA A 60 -14.80 -9.57 -10.26
CA ALA A 60 -15.35 -8.51 -11.10
C ALA A 60 -16.28 -7.59 -10.31
N TYR A 61 -17.11 -8.14 -9.41
CA TYR A 61 -17.99 -7.35 -8.56
C TYR A 61 -17.20 -6.57 -7.50
N TYR A 62 -16.25 -7.22 -6.83
CA TYR A 62 -15.35 -6.54 -5.90
C TYR A 62 -14.59 -5.40 -6.58
N SER A 63 -14.00 -5.65 -7.75
CA SER A 63 -13.29 -4.62 -8.54
C SER A 63 -14.21 -3.47 -8.95
N ALA A 64 -15.46 -3.76 -9.30
CA ALA A 64 -16.46 -2.74 -9.62
C ALA A 64 -16.80 -1.85 -8.41
N CYS A 65 -16.92 -2.44 -7.21
CA CYS A 65 -17.08 -1.69 -5.97
C CYS A 65 -15.90 -0.76 -5.69
N ILE A 66 -14.67 -1.27 -5.82
CA ILE A 66 -13.44 -0.47 -5.61
C ILE A 66 -13.36 0.68 -6.62
N PHE A 67 -13.57 0.39 -7.90
CA PHE A 67 -13.60 1.41 -8.95
C PHE A 67 -14.64 2.51 -8.70
N ALA A 68 -15.86 2.12 -8.29
CA ALA A 68 -16.90 3.08 -7.97
C ALA A 68 -16.55 3.94 -6.74
N LEU A 69 -15.88 3.33 -5.75
CA LEU A 69 -15.42 4.00 -4.53
C LEU A 69 -14.34 5.04 -4.86
N GLU A 70 -13.34 4.68 -5.68
CA GLU A 70 -12.30 5.58 -6.19
C GLU A 70 -12.90 6.83 -6.84
N ILE A 71 -13.90 6.65 -7.72
CA ILE A 71 -14.59 7.78 -8.38
C ILE A 71 -15.25 8.69 -7.35
N CYS A 72 -15.96 8.13 -6.36
CA CYS A 72 -16.63 8.93 -5.34
C CYS A 72 -15.63 9.74 -4.51
N ILE A 73 -14.52 9.11 -4.09
CA ILE A 73 -13.46 9.78 -3.33
C ILE A 73 -12.83 10.88 -4.18
N ALA A 74 -12.52 10.62 -5.45
CA ALA A 74 -11.99 11.61 -6.39
C ALA A 74 -12.89 12.84 -6.51
N GLN A 75 -14.20 12.64 -6.61
CA GLN A 75 -15.17 13.75 -6.68
C GLN A 75 -15.27 14.53 -5.37
N LEU A 76 -15.28 13.84 -4.22
CA LEU A 76 -15.25 14.51 -2.92
C LEU A 76 -14.00 15.38 -2.79
N GLN A 77 -12.84 14.83 -3.16
CA GLN A 77 -11.58 15.56 -3.10
C GLN A 77 -11.56 16.76 -4.03
N SER A 78 -11.99 16.59 -5.29
CA SER A 78 -12.09 17.71 -6.24
C SER A 78 -13.02 18.82 -5.73
N ALA A 79 -14.13 18.45 -5.10
CA ALA A 79 -15.03 19.42 -4.48
C ALA A 79 -14.40 20.13 -3.27
N ILE A 80 -13.57 19.44 -2.47
CA ILE A 80 -12.82 20.03 -1.35
C ILE A 80 -11.82 21.07 -1.86
N GLU A 81 -11.10 20.77 -2.93
CA GLU A 81 -10.16 21.70 -3.58
C GLU A 81 -10.88 22.96 -4.11
N ALA A 82 -12.16 22.83 -4.44
CA ALA A 82 -13.06 23.95 -4.76
C ALA A 82 -13.69 24.64 -3.53
N ASP A 83 -13.14 24.42 -2.33
CA ASP A 83 -13.57 24.97 -1.02
C ASP A 83 -14.98 24.53 -0.58
N ASN A 84 -15.43 23.34 -1.00
CA ASN A 84 -16.70 22.76 -0.56
C ASN A 84 -16.58 22.08 0.81
N LYS A 85 -17.02 22.78 1.85
CA LYS A 85 -17.02 22.28 3.24
C LYS A 85 -17.93 21.07 3.47
N LEU A 86 -19.01 20.92 2.69
CA LEU A 86 -19.88 19.75 2.81
C LEU A 86 -19.16 18.49 2.32
N ALA A 87 -18.44 18.59 1.20
CA ALA A 87 -17.62 17.50 0.68
C ALA A 87 -16.52 17.07 1.68
N ALA A 88 -15.84 18.04 2.31
CA ALA A 88 -14.87 17.75 3.38
C ALA A 88 -15.48 16.97 4.54
N LYS A 89 -16.70 17.34 4.95
CA LYS A 89 -17.43 16.62 5.99
C LYS A 89 -17.79 15.20 5.55
N ARG A 90 -18.27 15.02 4.30
CA ARG A 90 -18.63 13.71 3.76
C ARG A 90 -17.43 12.78 3.62
N LEU A 91 -16.29 13.28 3.18
CA LEU A 91 -15.06 12.50 3.09
C LEU A 91 -14.61 12.02 4.48
N LYS A 92 -14.73 12.87 5.51
CA LYS A 92 -14.45 12.47 6.89
C LYS A 92 -15.45 11.43 7.40
N GLU A 93 -16.74 11.59 7.11
CA GLU A 93 -17.77 10.61 7.46
C GLU A 93 -17.49 9.25 6.79
N LEU A 94 -17.05 9.26 5.52
CA LEU A 94 -16.64 8.06 4.79
C LEU A 94 -15.47 7.34 5.46
N MET A 95 -14.39 8.06 5.79
CA MET A 95 -13.23 7.48 6.45
C MET A 95 -13.57 6.88 7.81
N SER A 96 -14.42 7.56 8.59
CA SER A 96 -14.86 7.07 9.91
C SER A 96 -15.73 5.81 9.78
N HIS A 97 -16.59 5.76 8.76
CA HIS A 97 -17.41 4.59 8.45
C HIS A 97 -16.56 3.39 8.01
N MET A 98 -15.56 3.63 7.16
CA MET A 98 -14.62 2.58 6.74
C MET A 98 -13.75 2.08 7.89
N ALA A 99 -13.32 2.96 8.79
CA ALA A 99 -12.59 2.57 9.99
C ALA A 99 -13.43 1.62 10.87
N ALA A 100 -14.72 1.93 11.04
CA ALA A 100 -15.64 1.09 11.80
C ALA A 100 -15.88 -0.29 11.14
N ALA A 101 -15.91 -0.35 9.81
CA ALA A 101 -16.00 -1.61 9.08
C ALA A 101 -14.72 -2.46 9.22
N ILE A 102 -13.55 -1.84 9.12
CA ILE A 102 -12.24 -2.48 9.33
C ILE A 102 -12.13 -3.03 10.77
N ASP A 103 -12.44 -2.20 11.77
CA ASP A 103 -12.38 -2.59 13.19
C ASP A 103 -13.38 -3.70 13.56
N ALA A 104 -14.39 -3.98 12.72
CA ALA A 104 -15.28 -5.13 12.92
C ALA A 104 -14.55 -6.47 12.71
N GLY A 105 -13.35 -6.45 12.11
CA GLY A 105 -12.45 -7.61 12.00
C GLY A 105 -12.99 -8.72 11.11
N LYS A 106 -13.84 -8.39 10.12
CA LYS A 106 -14.46 -9.37 9.23
C LYS A 106 -13.51 -9.87 8.14
N HIS A 107 -12.63 -9.00 7.66
CA HIS A 107 -11.77 -9.24 6.48
C HIS A 107 -10.31 -8.93 6.77
N SER A 108 -9.39 -9.56 6.04
CA SER A 108 -7.95 -9.32 6.17
C SER A 108 -7.51 -7.94 5.68
N LEU A 109 -6.25 -7.58 5.95
CA LEU A 109 -5.67 -6.36 5.39
C LEU A 109 -5.64 -6.38 3.87
N SER A 110 -5.30 -7.53 3.28
CA SER A 110 -5.19 -7.67 1.82
C SER A 110 -6.52 -7.38 1.10
N PHE A 111 -7.65 -7.70 1.74
CA PHE A 111 -8.99 -7.40 1.25
C PHE A 111 -9.33 -5.90 1.30
N TRP A 112 -8.90 -5.18 2.34
CA TRP A 112 -9.19 -3.74 2.47
C TRP A 112 -8.19 -2.84 1.73
N LEU A 113 -7.00 -3.36 1.41
CA LEU A 113 -5.90 -2.59 0.84
C LEU A 113 -6.27 -1.84 -0.46
N PRO A 114 -7.01 -2.44 -1.43
CA PRO A 114 -7.44 -1.71 -2.61
C PRO A 114 -8.35 -0.52 -2.28
N ALA A 115 -9.29 -0.66 -1.34
CA ALA A 115 -10.18 0.42 -0.91
C ALA A 115 -9.43 1.53 -0.17
N LEU A 116 -8.41 1.18 0.62
CA LEU A 116 -7.53 2.14 1.28
C LEU A 116 -6.69 2.91 0.26
N ASN A 117 -6.13 2.22 -0.74
CA ASN A 117 -5.32 2.81 -1.81
C ASN A 117 -6.08 3.89 -2.61
N ALA A 118 -7.39 3.72 -2.79
CA ALA A 118 -8.26 4.69 -3.47
C ALA A 118 -8.17 6.12 -2.91
N PHE A 119 -8.00 6.29 -1.60
CA PHE A 119 -7.81 7.63 -1.00
C PHE A 119 -6.50 8.26 -1.44
N TYR A 120 -5.46 7.46 -1.53
CA TYR A 120 -4.11 7.95 -1.79
C TYR A 120 -3.89 8.27 -3.27
N GLU A 121 -4.52 7.53 -4.19
CA GLU A 121 -4.48 7.81 -5.63
C GLU A 121 -4.94 9.23 -5.96
N VAL A 122 -5.86 9.77 -5.15
CA VAL A 122 -6.38 11.14 -5.29
C VAL A 122 -5.79 12.10 -4.26
N HIS A 123 -4.66 11.75 -3.67
CA HIS A 123 -3.89 12.57 -2.72
C HIS A 123 -4.66 12.98 -1.45
N VAL A 124 -5.61 12.16 -1.02
CA VAL A 124 -6.30 12.34 0.26
C VAL A 124 -5.50 11.68 1.38
N GLU A 125 -5.16 12.45 2.41
CA GLU A 125 -4.58 11.90 3.63
C GLU A 125 -5.66 11.22 4.48
N LEU A 126 -5.40 9.98 4.93
CA LEU A 126 -6.33 9.27 5.81
C LEU A 126 -6.50 10.01 7.15
N SER A 127 -7.71 9.99 7.68
CA SER A 127 -7.95 10.44 9.06
C SER A 127 -7.21 9.58 10.07
N GLU A 128 -6.85 10.15 11.22
CA GLU A 128 -6.16 9.41 12.30
C GLU A 128 -6.94 8.17 12.76
N GLU A 129 -8.28 8.24 12.76
CA GLU A 129 -9.16 7.10 13.07
C GLU A 129 -8.96 5.94 12.09
N LEU A 130 -8.97 6.25 10.79
CA LEU A 130 -8.80 5.24 9.75
C LEU A 130 -7.36 4.71 9.67
N LYS A 131 -6.35 5.57 9.90
CA LYS A 131 -4.96 5.13 10.06
C LYS A 131 -4.84 4.12 11.21
N ALA A 132 -5.45 4.40 12.36
CA ALA A 132 -5.42 3.51 13.50
C ALA A 132 -6.08 2.15 13.22
N ALA A 133 -7.25 2.14 12.56
CA ALA A 133 -7.93 0.91 12.16
C ALA A 133 -7.07 0.07 11.20
N TYR A 134 -6.47 0.70 10.19
CA TYR A 134 -5.50 0.06 9.29
C TYR A 134 -4.31 -0.56 10.05
N PHE A 135 -3.72 0.19 10.99
CA PHE A 135 -2.60 -0.31 11.77
C PHE A 135 -2.98 -1.47 12.67
N ASN A 136 -4.14 -1.41 13.33
CA ASN A 136 -4.61 -2.51 14.16
C ASN A 136 -4.79 -3.76 13.32
N LEU A 137 -5.41 -3.63 12.14
CA LEU A 137 -5.60 -4.75 11.21
C LEU A 137 -4.25 -5.31 10.72
N ALA A 138 -3.29 -4.45 10.36
CA ALA A 138 -1.95 -4.88 9.97
C ALA A 138 -1.21 -5.61 11.11
N ASN A 139 -1.35 -5.14 12.34
CA ASN A 139 -0.75 -5.79 13.52
C ASN A 139 -1.46 -7.09 13.90
N GLU A 140 -2.77 -7.20 13.65
CA GLU A 140 -3.54 -8.44 13.83
C GLU A 140 -3.16 -9.48 12.76
N ASP A 141 -2.88 -9.04 11.53
CA ASP A 141 -2.25 -9.87 10.49
C ASP A 141 -0.78 -10.21 10.82
N ASP A 142 -0.06 -9.42 11.61
CA ASP A 142 1.27 -9.81 12.13
C ASP A 142 1.21 -10.79 13.34
N ALA A 143 0.03 -10.97 13.95
CA ALA A 143 -0.19 -11.96 15.01
C ALA A 143 -0.52 -13.36 14.46
N LEU A 144 -0.33 -13.57 13.16
CA LEU A 144 -0.70 -14.78 12.45
C LEU A 144 0.20 -15.98 12.76
N ALA A 145 -0.33 -17.17 12.50
CA ALA A 145 0.41 -18.42 12.59
C ALA A 145 1.62 -18.39 11.62
N PRO A 146 2.67 -19.19 11.84
CA PRO A 146 3.85 -19.24 10.96
C PRO A 146 3.54 -19.49 9.46
N GLU A 147 2.34 -19.97 9.16
CA GLU A 147 1.84 -20.23 7.80
C GLU A 147 1.48 -18.93 7.06
N ASP A 148 0.99 -17.90 7.73
CA ASP A 148 0.55 -16.67 7.06
C ASP A 148 1.68 -15.65 6.87
N THR A 149 2.71 -15.64 7.74
CA THR A 149 3.95 -14.89 7.48
C THR A 149 4.63 -15.40 6.20
N ILE A 150 4.53 -16.71 5.93
CA ILE A 150 5.00 -17.28 4.67
C ILE A 150 4.13 -16.80 3.50
N SER A 151 2.81 -16.67 3.70
CA SER A 151 1.88 -16.11 2.71
C SER A 151 2.22 -14.67 2.35
N HIS A 152 2.43 -13.79 3.34
CA HIS A 152 2.80 -12.39 3.12
C HIS A 152 4.13 -12.24 2.35
N LEU A 153 5.16 -12.98 2.78
CA LEU A 153 6.45 -12.99 2.07
C LEU A 153 6.36 -13.58 0.66
N ASN A 154 5.40 -14.46 0.40
CA ASN A 154 5.12 -14.95 -0.95
C ASN A 154 4.46 -13.86 -1.79
N SER A 155 3.48 -13.11 -1.26
CA SER A 155 2.88 -11.98 -1.98
C SER A 155 3.90 -10.91 -2.38
N ILE A 156 4.84 -10.56 -1.49
CA ILE A 156 5.94 -9.64 -1.83
C ILE A 156 6.83 -10.25 -2.92
N ARG A 157 7.08 -11.56 -2.87
CA ARG A 157 7.91 -12.24 -3.87
C ARG A 157 7.22 -12.30 -5.23
N ASP A 158 5.93 -12.59 -5.27
CA ASP A 158 5.10 -12.63 -6.48
C ASP A 158 5.09 -11.24 -7.12
N LEU A 159 4.93 -10.17 -6.33
CA LEU A 159 5.02 -8.80 -6.83
C LEU A 159 6.39 -8.47 -7.44
N ILE A 160 7.48 -8.90 -6.80
CA ILE A 160 8.85 -8.71 -7.35
C ILE A 160 9.00 -9.51 -8.65
N GLU A 161 8.43 -10.71 -8.73
CA GLU A 161 8.49 -11.58 -9.91
C GLU A 161 7.68 -10.99 -11.08
N GLU A 162 6.49 -10.45 -10.83
CA GLU A 162 5.68 -9.72 -11.80
C GLU A 162 6.42 -8.51 -12.40
N LEU A 163 7.25 -7.84 -11.59
CA LEU A 163 8.04 -6.68 -12.00
C LEU A 163 9.47 -7.04 -12.46
N SER A 164 9.80 -8.33 -12.58
CA SER A 164 11.18 -8.80 -12.81
C SER A 164 11.80 -8.39 -14.15
N ASP A 165 10.97 -8.02 -15.13
CA ASP A 165 11.42 -7.47 -16.42
C ASP A 165 11.96 -6.02 -16.29
N LEU A 166 11.68 -5.36 -15.17
CA LEU A 166 12.11 -3.98 -14.89
C LEU A 166 13.47 -3.93 -14.21
N SER A 167 14.09 -2.75 -14.19
CA SER A 167 15.31 -2.57 -13.40
C SER A 167 14.97 -2.50 -11.90
N VAL A 168 15.92 -2.86 -11.03
CA VAL A 168 15.73 -2.77 -9.56
C VAL A 168 15.32 -1.36 -9.12
N PHE A 169 15.74 -0.31 -9.84
CA PHE A 169 15.31 1.06 -9.57
C PHE A 169 13.83 1.26 -9.88
N ASP A 170 13.37 0.78 -11.04
CA ASP A 170 11.97 0.87 -11.44
C ASP A 170 11.08 0.01 -10.52
N ILE A 171 11.57 -1.15 -10.06
CA ILE A 171 10.87 -1.97 -9.06
C ILE A 171 10.76 -1.20 -7.74
N ALA A 172 11.85 -0.59 -7.27
CA ALA A 172 11.82 0.23 -6.05
C ALA A 172 10.88 1.43 -6.19
N GLU A 173 10.83 2.08 -7.36
CA GLU A 173 9.86 3.15 -7.64
C GLU A 173 8.41 2.64 -7.62
N ASN A 174 8.15 1.43 -8.11
CA ASN A 174 6.83 0.80 -7.98
C ASN A 174 6.46 0.56 -6.51
N PHE A 175 7.38 0.07 -5.67
CA PHE A 175 7.16 -0.04 -4.23
C PHE A 175 6.89 1.35 -3.63
N PHE A 176 7.66 2.38 -3.98
CA PHE A 176 7.42 3.75 -3.48
C PHE A 176 6.06 4.29 -3.90
N ALA A 177 5.60 3.97 -5.11
CA ALA A 177 4.29 4.39 -5.59
C ALA A 177 3.17 3.66 -4.85
N GLN A 178 3.27 2.33 -4.72
CA GLN A 178 2.27 1.49 -4.06
C GLN A 178 2.20 1.75 -2.55
N SER A 179 3.34 2.01 -1.91
CA SER A 179 3.42 2.32 -0.49
C SER A 179 3.53 3.83 -0.21
N TYR A 180 3.35 4.71 -1.20
CA TYR A 180 3.47 6.16 -1.03
C TYR A 180 2.57 6.69 0.09
N ALA A 181 1.41 6.06 0.15
CA ALA A 181 0.32 6.17 1.10
C ALA A 181 0.68 5.82 2.55
N MET A 182 1.65 4.92 2.72
CA MET A 182 1.88 4.27 3.98
C MET A 182 2.57 5.18 4.98
N PRO A 183 2.24 5.05 6.26
CA PRO A 183 2.92 5.77 7.32
C PRO A 183 4.38 5.31 7.42
N ALA A 184 5.23 6.15 8.01
CA ALA A 184 6.68 5.94 7.95
C ALA A 184 7.11 4.61 8.61
N ASP A 185 6.44 4.17 9.67
CA ASP A 185 6.68 2.94 10.42
C ASP A 185 6.40 1.66 9.64
N PHE A 186 5.39 1.63 8.75
CA PHE A 186 5.18 0.51 7.83
C PHE A 186 6.44 0.15 7.04
N PHE A 187 7.24 1.15 6.66
CA PHE A 187 8.48 0.93 5.91
C PHE A 187 9.56 0.23 6.74
N ALA A 188 9.46 0.21 8.07
CA ALA A 188 10.38 -0.58 8.88
C ALA A 188 10.16 -2.08 8.62
N ASP A 189 8.91 -2.53 8.68
CA ASP A 189 8.56 -3.94 8.49
C ASP A 189 8.76 -4.36 7.03
N LEU A 190 8.33 -3.54 6.07
CA LEU A 190 8.57 -3.79 4.64
C LEU A 190 10.07 -3.96 4.31
N VAL A 191 10.94 -3.12 4.88
CA VAL A 191 12.39 -3.23 4.64
C VAL A 191 12.94 -4.53 5.24
N ILE A 192 12.46 -4.95 6.41
CA ILE A 192 12.85 -6.21 7.04
C ILE A 192 12.42 -7.41 6.18
N ASP A 193 11.20 -7.39 5.69
CA ASP A 193 10.64 -8.44 4.84
C ASP A 193 11.38 -8.54 3.51
N LEU A 194 11.64 -7.40 2.85
CA LEU A 194 12.43 -7.37 1.62
C LEU A 194 13.85 -7.91 1.82
N TYR A 195 14.49 -7.68 2.98
CA TYR A 195 15.79 -8.29 3.27
C TYR A 195 15.74 -9.79 3.56
N SER A 196 14.57 -10.30 3.90
CA SER A 196 14.32 -11.73 4.10
C SER A 196 14.12 -12.49 2.79
N ILE A 197 13.90 -11.77 1.68
CA ILE A 197 13.75 -12.29 0.32
C ILE A 197 15.05 -12.00 -0.47
N GLN A 198 15.58 -12.99 -1.21
CA GLN A 198 16.87 -12.84 -1.88
C GLN A 198 16.85 -11.73 -2.95
N GLU A 199 15.78 -11.67 -3.73
CA GLU A 199 15.53 -10.71 -4.80
C GLU A 199 15.20 -9.31 -4.24
N GLY A 200 14.64 -9.26 -3.02
CA GLY A 200 14.21 -8.04 -2.34
C GLY A 200 15.34 -7.19 -1.75
N GLN A 201 16.54 -7.75 -1.54
CA GLN A 201 17.60 -7.08 -0.78
C GLN A 201 18.10 -5.77 -1.41
N ASP A 202 18.21 -5.73 -2.74
CA ASP A 202 18.63 -4.52 -3.45
C ASP A 202 17.50 -3.48 -3.51
N ILE A 203 16.25 -3.93 -3.58
CA ILE A 203 15.06 -3.08 -3.52
C ILE A 203 14.95 -2.44 -2.13
N ALA A 204 15.14 -3.23 -1.07
CA ALA A 204 15.17 -2.76 0.32
C ALA A 204 16.20 -1.65 0.51
N LEU A 205 17.41 -1.81 -0.03
CA LEU A 205 18.46 -0.80 0.08
C LEU A 205 18.06 0.51 -0.61
N LEU A 206 17.39 0.42 -1.76
CA LEU A 206 16.97 1.59 -2.53
C LEU A 206 15.88 2.40 -1.80
N HIS A 207 15.20 1.87 -0.79
CA HIS A 207 14.26 2.65 0.04
C HIS A 207 14.93 3.81 0.80
N LEU A 208 16.27 3.81 0.93
CA LEU A 208 17.01 5.01 1.33
C LEU A 208 16.84 6.20 0.36
N LEU A 209 16.27 5.99 -0.82
CA LEU A 209 16.00 7.03 -1.83
C LEU A 209 14.55 7.49 -1.84
N HIS A 210 13.71 7.00 -0.92
CA HIS A 210 12.30 7.34 -0.88
C HIS A 210 12.08 8.87 -0.90
N PRO A 211 11.09 9.40 -1.64
CA PRO A 211 10.89 10.84 -1.78
C PRO A 211 10.58 11.56 -0.46
N LYS A 212 9.83 10.91 0.44
CA LYS A 212 9.49 11.46 1.77
C LYS A 212 10.67 11.33 2.76
N GLU A 213 11.01 12.43 3.43
CA GLU A 213 12.13 12.48 4.39
C GLU A 213 11.90 11.62 5.63
N GLU A 214 10.67 11.63 6.17
CA GLU A 214 10.29 10.81 7.33
C GLU A 214 10.47 9.31 7.08
N VAL A 215 10.13 8.84 5.87
CA VAL A 215 10.35 7.45 5.46
C VAL A 215 11.84 7.16 5.36
N ARG A 216 12.64 8.03 4.72
CA ARG A 216 14.10 7.88 4.68
C ARG A 216 14.71 7.79 6.08
N ALA A 217 14.24 8.61 7.02
CA ALA A 217 14.69 8.57 8.40
C ALA A 217 14.32 7.23 9.08
N MET A 218 13.10 6.72 8.85
CA MET A 218 12.70 5.41 9.35
C MET A 218 13.58 4.31 8.77
N VAL A 219 13.79 4.28 7.44
CA VAL A 219 14.63 3.26 6.78
C VAL A 219 16.06 3.27 7.32
N VAL A 220 16.62 4.46 7.60
CA VAL A 220 17.94 4.58 8.25
C VAL A 220 17.94 3.96 9.66
N ALA A 221 16.90 4.23 10.45
CA ALA A 221 16.77 3.67 11.79
C ALA A 221 16.60 2.14 11.76
N THR A 222 15.80 1.62 10.83
CA THR A 222 15.60 0.18 10.64
C THR A 222 16.89 -0.50 10.21
N LEU A 223 17.60 0.07 9.23
CA LEU A 223 18.89 -0.44 8.77
C LEU A 223 19.90 -0.49 9.91
N GLU A 224 19.96 0.50 10.79
CA GLU A 224 20.85 0.47 11.96
C GLU A 224 20.69 -0.81 12.80
N VAL A 225 19.46 -1.30 12.93
CA VAL A 225 19.13 -2.49 13.73
C VAL A 225 19.51 -3.79 13.00
N ILE A 226 19.38 -3.83 11.68
CA ILE A 226 19.52 -5.08 10.89
C ILE A 226 20.82 -5.19 10.09
N ILE A 227 21.57 -4.10 9.89
CA ILE A 227 22.75 -4.03 9.00
C ILE A 227 23.84 -5.03 9.39
N ASP A 228 23.97 -5.35 10.68
CA ASP A 228 24.92 -6.32 11.21
C ASP A 228 24.41 -7.77 11.12
N LYS A 229 23.17 -7.99 10.66
CA LYS A 229 22.58 -9.31 10.41
C LYS A 229 22.57 -9.65 8.92
N ILE A 230 22.37 -8.65 8.06
CA ILE A 230 22.35 -8.81 6.60
C ILE A 230 23.76 -8.82 6.00
N THR A 231 23.90 -9.31 4.76
CA THR A 231 25.15 -9.28 3.99
C THR A 231 24.91 -8.59 2.65
N LEU A 232 25.47 -7.41 2.48
CA LEU A 232 25.36 -6.66 1.24
C LEU A 232 26.33 -7.19 0.17
N ASN A 233 25.85 -7.34 -1.07
CA ASN A 233 26.68 -7.69 -2.20
C ASN A 233 27.53 -6.48 -2.67
N SER A 234 28.46 -6.70 -3.61
CA SER A 234 29.36 -5.63 -4.08
C SER A 234 28.63 -4.48 -4.78
N MET A 235 27.51 -4.76 -5.44
CA MET A 235 26.68 -3.76 -6.10
C MET A 235 25.91 -2.94 -5.06
N SER A 236 25.27 -3.60 -4.08
CA SER A 236 24.59 -2.94 -2.96
C SER A 236 25.55 -2.05 -2.17
N LEU A 237 26.78 -2.51 -1.89
CA LEU A 237 27.80 -1.70 -1.22
C LEU A 237 28.19 -0.45 -2.02
N SER A 238 28.34 -0.59 -3.34
CA SER A 238 28.63 0.54 -4.22
C SER A 238 27.46 1.54 -4.26
N ARG A 239 26.22 1.05 -4.28
CA ARG A 239 25.01 1.88 -4.18
C ARG A 239 24.97 2.61 -2.84
N LEU A 240 25.15 1.92 -1.72
CA LEU A 240 25.16 2.54 -0.39
C LEU A 240 26.21 3.65 -0.27
N GLN A 241 27.40 3.46 -0.86
CA GLN A 241 28.44 4.48 -0.94
C GLN A 241 27.99 5.71 -1.74
N ALA A 242 27.28 5.53 -2.85
CA ALA A 242 26.73 6.63 -3.64
C ALA A 242 25.59 7.36 -2.91
N ILE A 243 24.64 6.59 -2.37
CA ILE A 243 23.47 7.09 -1.62
C ILE A 243 23.90 7.94 -0.43
N LYS A 244 24.98 7.57 0.27
CA LYS A 244 25.55 8.36 1.37
C LYS A 244 25.68 9.84 1.02
N HIS A 245 26.12 10.16 -0.20
CA HIS A 245 26.36 11.54 -0.63
C HIS A 245 25.08 12.34 -0.89
N TRP A 246 23.92 11.69 -0.92
CA TRP A 246 22.61 12.35 -1.02
C TRP A 246 22.00 12.64 0.35
N TYR A 247 22.59 12.12 1.43
CA TYR A 247 22.19 12.38 2.81
C TYR A 247 23.00 13.53 3.43
N PRO A 248 22.44 14.24 4.43
CA PRO A 248 23.18 15.23 5.21
C PRO A 248 24.45 14.65 5.84
N PRO A 249 25.53 15.47 6.02
CA PRO A 249 26.80 15.01 6.59
C PRO A 249 26.68 14.33 7.97
N SER A 250 25.64 14.63 8.74
CA SER A 250 25.35 14.00 10.04
C SER A 250 25.17 12.49 9.94
N TYR A 251 24.74 11.95 8.79
CA TYR A 251 24.55 10.52 8.57
C TYR A 251 25.80 9.81 8.02
N HIS A 252 26.81 10.56 7.56
CA HIS A 252 27.93 9.96 6.79
C HIS A 252 28.76 8.99 7.63
N GLU A 253 28.97 9.28 8.91
CA GLU A 253 29.71 8.39 9.81
C GLU A 253 28.98 7.05 10.01
N GLN A 254 27.66 7.08 10.15
CA GLN A 254 26.82 5.89 10.26
C GLN A 254 26.92 5.02 8.99
N PHE A 255 26.78 5.62 7.82
CA PHE A 255 26.90 4.92 6.53
C PHE A 255 28.31 4.34 6.34
N ASP A 256 29.35 5.09 6.66
CA ASP A 256 30.74 4.61 6.56
C ASP A 256 31.00 3.41 7.48
N ARG A 257 30.38 3.38 8.66
CA ARG A 257 30.44 2.23 9.58
C ARG A 257 29.73 1.02 8.97
N TRP A 258 28.52 1.19 8.43
CA TRP A 258 27.78 0.11 7.77
C TRP A 258 28.55 -0.54 6.63
N ILE A 259 29.14 0.29 5.76
CA ILE A 259 29.96 -0.15 4.63
C ILE A 259 31.19 -0.92 5.13
N LYS A 260 31.93 -0.36 6.11
CA LYS A 260 33.12 -1.02 6.68
C LYS A 260 32.79 -2.37 7.31
N ASN A 261 31.68 -2.47 8.05
CA ASN A 261 31.26 -3.72 8.69
C ASN A 261 30.90 -4.78 7.64
N ASN A 262 30.14 -4.41 6.61
CA ASN A 262 29.75 -5.35 5.55
C ASN A 262 30.93 -5.80 4.69
N VAL A 263 31.87 -4.90 4.34
CA VAL A 263 33.09 -5.26 3.61
C VAL A 263 33.93 -6.27 4.38
N LYS A 264 34.11 -6.06 5.69
CA LYS A 264 34.85 -7.02 6.54
C LYS A 264 34.18 -8.39 6.57
N ARG A 265 32.85 -8.47 6.66
CA ARG A 265 32.11 -9.74 6.66
C ARG A 265 32.15 -10.44 5.32
N GLY A 266 32.00 -9.71 4.21
CA GLY A 266 32.11 -10.26 2.85
C GLY A 266 33.48 -10.89 2.57
N LEU A 267 34.56 -10.32 3.11
CA LEU A 267 35.92 -10.87 3.01
C LEU A 267 36.14 -12.15 3.85
N VAL A 268 35.43 -12.30 4.97
CA VAL A 268 35.49 -13.50 5.82
C VAL A 268 34.67 -14.65 5.21
N SER A 269 33.52 -14.35 4.60
CA SER A 269 32.66 -15.33 3.94
C SER A 269 33.36 -15.97 2.72
N ARG A 270 34.07 -15.19 1.90
CA ARG A 270 34.84 -15.69 0.74
C ARG A 270 36.11 -16.50 1.07
N ARG A 271 36.50 -16.59 2.34
CA ARG A 271 37.69 -17.34 2.81
C ARG A 271 37.37 -18.69 3.44
N LYS A 272 36.09 -19.04 3.57
CA LYS A 272 35.62 -20.39 3.93
C LYS A 272 35.20 -21.12 2.68
#